data_AF-A0A381R4Z7-F1
#
_entry.id   AF-A0A381R4Z7-F1
#
_cell.length_a   1.000
_cell.length_b   1.000
_cell.length_c   1.000
_cell.angle_alpha   90.00
_cell.angle_beta   90.00
_cell.angle_gamma   90.00
#
_symmetry.space_group_name_H-M   'P 1'
#
loop_
_entity.id
_entity.type
_entity.pdbx_description
1 polymer ?
#
loop_
_entity_poly.entity_id
_entity_poly.type
_entity_poly.pdbx_seq_one_letter_code
_entity_poly.pdbx_strand_id
1 'polypeptide(L)'
;SVPPGDHEIMYSYRIPYSEDSISFTKKWRYGAADLRLVVPGGLFDVTTDLGIPVQVMDIGGINYDVQEAIDIGRGQVTEVTLTGLPRPTFIQNFYYRLNSVRYEYTGLVGLALILIACATLGTWRTLRFRRRTESWFPGSDERQVIEDLITELNIRLEDGSITMQEHRRRLDTLSRRLGALPER
;
A
#
# COMPACT_ATOMS: atom_id res chain seq x y z
N SER A 1 26.26 -49.95 10.53
CA SER A 1 27.15 -50.29 9.39
C SER A 1 26.27 -50.49 8.18
N VAL A 2 26.48 -49.73 7.11
CA VAL A 2 25.76 -49.95 5.84
C VAL A 2 26.41 -51.18 5.16
N PRO A 3 25.64 -52.19 4.74
CA PRO A 3 26.18 -53.37 4.05
C PRO A 3 26.89 -52.98 2.75
N PRO A 4 27.98 -53.65 2.36
CA PRO A 4 28.59 -53.44 1.04
C PRO A 4 27.59 -53.85 -0.07
N GLY A 5 27.48 -53.02 -1.10
CA GLY A 5 26.56 -53.21 -2.22
C GLY A 5 26.26 -51.88 -2.94
N ASP A 6 25.47 -51.95 -4.00
CA ASP A 6 24.95 -50.77 -4.68
C ASP A 6 23.81 -50.16 -3.88
N HIS A 7 23.86 -48.84 -3.68
CA HIS A 7 22.87 -48.10 -2.90
C HIS A 7 22.36 -46.91 -3.70
N GLU A 8 21.05 -46.83 -3.87
CA GLU A 8 20.38 -45.66 -4.44
C GLU A 8 20.03 -44.68 -3.32
N ILE A 9 20.35 -43.40 -3.50
CA ILE A 9 20.07 -42.36 -2.53
C ILE A 9 19.34 -41.20 -3.21
N MET A 10 18.13 -40.92 -2.74
CA MET A 10 17.32 -39.79 -3.19
C MET A 10 17.53 -38.60 -2.25
N TYR A 11 17.82 -37.42 -2.81
CA TYR A 11 17.88 -36.17 -2.06
C TYR A 11 16.82 -35.20 -2.57
N SER A 12 16.02 -34.66 -1.65
CA SER A 12 15.09 -33.56 -1.95
C SER A 12 15.55 -32.30 -1.23
N TYR A 13 15.64 -31.20 -1.96
CA TYR A 13 16.07 -29.90 -1.44
C TYR A 13 14.93 -28.90 -1.50
N ARG A 14 14.78 -28.09 -0.45
CA ARG A 14 13.94 -26.89 -0.46
C ARG A 14 14.85 -25.70 -0.26
N ILE A 15 14.91 -24.82 -1.24
CA ILE A 15 15.82 -23.69 -1.25
C ILE A 15 14.99 -22.40 -1.23
N PRO A 16 15.11 -21.56 -0.19
CA PRO A 16 14.50 -20.24 -0.21
C PRO A 16 15.22 -19.37 -1.24
N TYR A 17 14.46 -18.68 -2.09
CA TYR A 17 15.00 -17.75 -3.09
C TYR A 17 14.34 -16.39 -2.94
N SER A 18 15.13 -15.33 -3.14
CA SER A 18 14.66 -13.94 -3.19
C SER A 18 14.87 -13.31 -4.57
N GLU A 19 15.72 -13.91 -5.39
CA GLU A 19 16.11 -13.41 -6.70
C GLU A 19 15.66 -14.37 -7.82
N ASP A 20 15.85 -13.97 -9.08
CA ASP A 20 15.50 -14.77 -10.26
C ASP A 20 16.44 -15.96 -10.48
N SER A 21 17.58 -15.97 -9.82
CA SER A 21 18.61 -16.99 -9.97
C SER A 21 19.24 -17.33 -8.63
N ILE A 22 19.65 -18.59 -8.48
CA ILE A 22 20.43 -19.06 -7.34
C ILE A 22 21.47 -20.06 -7.83
N SER A 23 22.71 -19.89 -7.40
CA SER A 23 23.78 -20.84 -7.61
C SER A 23 24.18 -21.48 -6.29
N PHE A 24 24.41 -22.79 -6.31
CA PHE A 24 24.94 -23.51 -5.18
C PHE A 24 25.89 -24.61 -5.63
N THR A 25 26.79 -24.98 -4.73
CA THR A 25 27.85 -25.93 -5.02
C THR A 25 27.60 -27.24 -4.26
N LYS A 26 27.57 -28.35 -4.98
CA LYS A 26 27.45 -29.70 -4.42
C LYS A 26 28.79 -30.43 -4.48
N LYS A 27 29.31 -30.83 -3.31
CA LYS A 27 30.50 -31.69 -3.21
C LYS A 27 30.12 -33.17 -3.06
N TRP A 28 30.58 -34.00 -3.98
CA TRP A 28 30.31 -35.44 -4.04
C TRP A 28 31.32 -36.23 -3.22
N ARG A 29 31.10 -36.34 -1.90
CA ARG A 29 32.07 -37.00 -0.99
C ARG A 29 32.42 -38.44 -1.37
N TYR A 30 31.47 -39.19 -1.91
CA TYR A 30 31.62 -40.60 -2.25
C TYR A 30 31.63 -40.88 -3.76
N GLY A 31 31.48 -39.83 -4.59
CA GLY A 31 31.20 -39.99 -6.01
C GLY A 31 29.80 -40.56 -6.26
N ALA A 32 29.47 -40.75 -7.54
CA ALA A 32 28.25 -41.43 -7.97
C ALA A 32 28.50 -42.10 -9.32
N ALA A 33 28.12 -43.39 -9.44
CA ALA A 33 28.22 -44.09 -10.72
C ALA A 33 27.18 -43.54 -11.72
N ASP A 34 25.97 -43.30 -11.23
CA ASP A 34 24.87 -42.67 -11.95
C ASP A 34 24.32 -41.54 -11.08
N LEU A 35 24.27 -40.34 -11.64
CA LEU A 35 23.64 -39.17 -11.05
C LEU A 35 22.51 -38.73 -11.96
N ARG A 36 21.29 -38.80 -11.44
CA ARG A 36 20.11 -38.24 -12.09
C ARG A 36 19.58 -37.03 -11.32
N LEU A 37 19.60 -35.88 -11.97
CA LEU A 37 18.98 -34.65 -11.49
C LEU A 37 17.61 -34.49 -12.17
N VAL A 38 16.55 -34.35 -11.37
CA VAL A 38 15.17 -34.27 -11.85
C VAL A 38 14.54 -32.97 -11.35
N VAL A 39 14.02 -32.18 -12.27
CA VAL A 39 13.44 -30.86 -11.99
C VAL A 39 12.08 -30.74 -12.68
N PRO A 40 11.01 -30.25 -12.04
CA PRO A 40 9.73 -30.07 -12.71
C PRO A 40 9.87 -29.05 -13.85
N GLY A 41 9.51 -29.47 -15.07
CA GLY A 41 9.64 -28.66 -16.27
C GLY A 41 8.73 -27.43 -16.24
N GLY A 42 9.22 -26.31 -16.78
CA GLY A 42 8.45 -25.09 -16.94
C GLY A 42 8.29 -24.21 -15.69
N LEU A 43 8.90 -24.59 -14.56
CA LEU A 43 8.95 -23.73 -13.36
C LEU A 43 10.20 -22.85 -13.30
N PHE A 44 11.36 -23.40 -13.63
CA PHE A 44 12.65 -22.73 -13.66
C PHE A 44 13.65 -23.58 -14.44
N ASP A 45 14.66 -22.94 -15.02
CA ASP A 45 15.69 -23.61 -15.79
C ASP A 45 16.85 -24.03 -14.88
N VAL A 46 17.44 -25.19 -15.15
CA VAL A 46 18.57 -25.72 -14.38
C VAL A 46 19.75 -25.98 -15.28
N THR A 47 20.86 -25.33 -14.95
CA THR A 47 22.13 -25.50 -15.63
C THR A 47 23.15 -26.06 -14.65
N THR A 48 23.92 -27.04 -15.11
CA THR A 48 25.01 -27.64 -14.33
C THR A 48 26.30 -27.55 -15.12
N ASP A 49 27.43 -27.52 -14.41
CA ASP A 49 28.78 -27.57 -15.01
C ASP A 49 29.16 -28.97 -15.54
N LEU A 50 28.24 -29.94 -15.48
CA LEU A 50 28.45 -31.31 -15.94
C LEU A 50 28.51 -31.41 -17.48
N GLY A 51 28.03 -30.39 -18.21
CA GLY A 51 28.11 -30.34 -19.66
C GLY A 51 27.16 -31.30 -20.38
N ILE A 52 26.08 -31.72 -19.72
CA ILE A 52 25.14 -32.72 -20.21
C ILE A 52 23.82 -32.05 -20.63
N PRO A 53 23.25 -32.44 -21.79
CA PRO A 53 21.98 -31.87 -22.24
C PRO A 53 20.82 -32.26 -21.31
N VAL A 54 19.90 -31.31 -21.14
CA VAL A 54 18.63 -31.54 -20.45
C VAL A 54 17.69 -32.35 -21.35
N GLN A 55 17.11 -33.41 -20.81
CA GLN A 55 16.11 -34.23 -21.47
C GLN A 55 14.75 -34.05 -20.80
N VAL A 56 13.68 -33.86 -21.57
CA VAL A 56 12.32 -33.77 -21.03
C VAL A 56 11.72 -35.17 -20.93
N MET A 57 11.29 -35.57 -19.74
CA MET A 57 10.67 -36.87 -19.48
C MET A 57 9.34 -36.70 -18.75
N ASP A 58 8.29 -37.38 -19.23
CA ASP A 58 7.01 -37.45 -18.53
C ASP A 58 7.08 -38.49 -17.41
N ILE A 59 6.87 -38.05 -16.17
CA ILE A 59 6.79 -38.91 -15.00
C ILE A 59 5.45 -38.66 -14.31
N GLY A 60 4.50 -39.56 -14.52
CA GLY A 60 3.19 -39.49 -13.87
C GLY A 60 2.29 -38.35 -14.37
N GLY A 61 2.43 -37.94 -15.64
CA GLY A 61 1.65 -36.87 -16.27
C GLY A 61 2.21 -35.47 -16.04
N ILE A 62 3.42 -35.36 -15.47
CA ILE A 62 4.14 -34.12 -15.25
C ILE A 62 5.45 -34.21 -16.03
N ASN A 63 5.72 -33.19 -16.85
CA ASN A 63 6.98 -33.09 -17.58
C ASN A 63 8.09 -32.67 -16.61
N TYR A 64 9.19 -33.41 -16.61
CA TYR A 64 10.40 -33.12 -15.86
C TYR A 64 11.57 -32.90 -16.79
N ASP A 65 12.39 -31.91 -16.44
CA ASP A 65 13.71 -31.70 -17.00
C ASP A 65 14.71 -32.58 -16.24
N VAL A 66 15.34 -33.50 -16.96
CA VAL A 66 16.21 -34.54 -16.42
C VAL A 66 17.62 -34.38 -16.99
N GLN A 67 18.62 -34.36 -16.12
CA GLN A 67 20.04 -34.42 -16.48
C GLN A 67 20.66 -35.67 -15.85
N GLU A 68 21.29 -36.50 -16.68
CA GLU A 68 21.92 -37.76 -16.25
C GLU A 68 23.42 -37.70 -16.49
N ALA A 69 24.19 -37.76 -15.41
CA ALA A 69 25.65 -37.79 -15.44
C ALA A 69 26.16 -39.14 -14.95
N ILE A 70 27.22 -39.62 -15.61
CA ILE A 70 27.84 -40.90 -15.31
C ILE A 70 29.23 -40.65 -14.73
N ASP A 71 29.65 -41.50 -13.80
CA ASP A 71 31.01 -41.55 -13.24
C ASP A 71 31.47 -40.22 -12.59
N ILE A 72 30.63 -39.69 -11.69
CA ILE A 72 30.99 -38.54 -10.85
C ILE A 72 32.07 -38.97 -9.86
N GLY A 73 33.23 -38.35 -9.96
CA GLY A 73 34.41 -38.67 -9.16
C GLY A 73 34.24 -38.37 -7.67
N ARG A 74 34.94 -39.14 -6.83
CA ARG A 74 35.04 -38.86 -5.39
C ARG A 74 35.67 -37.50 -5.14
N GLY A 75 34.99 -36.67 -4.37
CA GLY A 75 35.41 -35.32 -4.02
C GLY A 75 35.13 -34.28 -5.10
N GLN A 76 34.55 -34.67 -6.24
CA GLN A 76 34.18 -33.76 -7.32
C GLN A 76 33.18 -32.72 -6.80
N VAL A 77 33.26 -31.54 -7.38
CA VAL A 77 32.42 -30.39 -7.07
C VAL A 77 31.62 -30.08 -8.33
N THR A 78 30.31 -29.94 -8.17
CA THR A 78 29.37 -29.58 -9.23
C THR A 78 28.70 -28.27 -8.83
N GLU A 79 28.79 -27.28 -9.70
CA GLU A 79 27.99 -26.05 -9.60
C GLU A 79 26.63 -26.25 -10.25
N VAL A 80 25.57 -25.95 -9.50
CA VAL A 80 24.19 -26.00 -9.98
C VAL A 80 23.65 -24.58 -9.94
N THR A 81 23.24 -24.09 -11.10
CA THR A 81 22.63 -22.76 -11.25
C THR A 81 21.19 -22.92 -11.69
N LEU A 82 20.28 -22.40 -10.87
CA LEU A 82 18.85 -22.32 -11.19
C LEU A 82 18.56 -20.89 -11.67
N THR A 83 17.85 -20.75 -12.77
CA THR A 83 17.47 -19.46 -13.38
C THR A 83 15.99 -19.43 -13.71
N GLY A 84 15.42 -18.22 -13.87
CA GLY A 84 14.01 -18.07 -14.21
C GLY A 84 13.07 -18.42 -13.06
N LEU A 85 13.53 -18.28 -11.81
CA LEU A 85 12.72 -18.56 -10.63
C LEU A 85 11.49 -17.62 -10.60
N PRO A 86 10.28 -18.15 -10.34
CA PRO A 86 9.07 -17.35 -10.42
C PRO A 86 9.03 -16.34 -9.27
N ARG A 87 9.20 -15.05 -9.56
CA ARG A 87 9.00 -14.01 -8.55
C ARG A 87 7.51 -13.77 -8.32
N PRO A 88 7.02 -13.83 -7.06
CA PRO A 88 5.72 -13.28 -6.76
C PRO A 88 5.76 -11.78 -7.06
N THR A 89 4.90 -11.34 -7.98
CA THR A 89 4.80 -9.92 -8.34
C THR A 89 4.46 -9.09 -7.10
N PHE A 90 4.91 -7.83 -7.01
CA PHE A 90 4.55 -6.92 -5.89
C PHE A 90 3.05 -6.96 -5.55
N ILE A 91 2.22 -7.02 -6.59
CA ILE A 91 0.75 -7.13 -6.47
C ILE A 91 0.33 -8.49 -5.89
N GLN A 92 0.92 -9.59 -6.34
CA GLN A 92 0.65 -10.92 -5.78
C GLN A 92 1.04 -10.99 -4.30
N ASN A 93 2.19 -10.43 -3.93
CA ASN A 93 2.65 -10.41 -2.55
C ASN A 93 1.69 -9.60 -1.65
N PHE A 94 1.13 -8.49 -2.16
CA PHE A 94 0.11 -7.72 -1.46
C PHE A 94 -1.20 -8.50 -1.29
N TYR A 95 -1.70 -9.16 -2.34
CA TYR A 95 -2.89 -10.01 -2.27
C TYR A 95 -2.72 -11.18 -1.30
N TYR A 96 -1.59 -11.89 -1.34
CA TYR A 96 -1.31 -12.99 -0.41
C TYR A 96 -1.24 -12.49 1.03
N ARG A 97 -0.63 -11.32 1.27
CA ARG A 97 -0.54 -10.73 2.60
C ARG A 97 -1.90 -10.30 3.12
N LEU A 98 -2.76 -9.73 2.28
CA LEU A 98 -4.15 -9.40 2.63
C LEU A 98 -4.99 -10.65 2.89
N ASN A 99 -4.83 -11.71 2.08
CA ASN A 99 -5.60 -12.95 2.23
C ASN A 99 -5.11 -13.83 3.39
N SER A 100 -3.86 -13.64 3.84
CA SER A 100 -3.32 -14.27 5.05
C SER A 100 -3.70 -13.54 6.35
N VAL A 101 -4.44 -12.44 6.27
CA VAL A 101 -4.93 -11.76 7.47
C VAL A 101 -5.97 -12.67 8.12
N ARG A 102 -5.59 -13.20 9.27
CA ARG A 102 -6.46 -13.88 10.24
C ARG A 102 -7.79 -13.12 10.38
N TYR A 103 -8.91 -13.82 10.19
CA TYR A 103 -10.27 -13.26 10.20
C TYR A 103 -10.56 -12.42 11.45
N GLU A 104 -9.88 -12.73 12.56
CA GLU A 104 -9.95 -12.00 13.82
C GLU A 104 -9.61 -10.49 13.67
N TYR A 105 -8.78 -10.12 12.70
CA TYR A 105 -8.36 -8.73 12.49
C TYR A 105 -9.15 -7.98 11.40
N THR A 106 -9.96 -8.69 10.61
CA THR A 106 -10.80 -8.08 9.57
C THR A 106 -11.77 -7.04 10.15
N GLY A 107 -12.31 -7.31 11.34
CA GLY A 107 -13.19 -6.37 12.05
C GLY A 107 -12.49 -5.08 12.46
N LEU A 108 -11.25 -5.17 12.97
CA LEU A 108 -10.49 -4.02 13.45
C LEU A 108 -10.07 -3.10 12.29
N VAL A 109 -9.65 -3.70 11.17
CA VAL A 109 -9.26 -2.96 9.96
C VAL A 109 -10.47 -2.27 9.33
N GLY A 110 -11.63 -2.95 9.26
CA GLY A 110 -12.87 -2.36 8.78
C GLY A 110 -13.30 -1.14 9.62
N LEU A 111 -13.23 -1.26 10.94
CA LEU A 111 -13.57 -0.16 11.86
C LEU A 111 -12.61 1.02 11.71
N ALA A 112 -11.31 0.77 11.57
CA ALA A 112 -10.32 1.83 11.34
C ALA A 112 -10.60 2.61 10.04
N LEU A 113 -10.97 1.92 8.95
CA LEU A 113 -11.34 2.56 7.69
C LEU A 113 -12.59 3.42 7.82
N ILE A 114 -13.60 2.95 8.55
CA ILE A 114 -14.83 3.72 8.82
C ILE A 114 -14.50 4.98 9.63
N LEU A 115 -13.68 4.87 10.68
CA LEU A 115 -13.29 6.02 11.50
C LEU A 115 -12.51 7.06 10.68
N ILE A 116 -11.60 6.63 9.81
CA ILE A 116 -10.87 7.54 8.91
C ILE A 116 -11.83 8.22 7.93
N ALA A 117 -12.80 7.49 7.36
CA ALA A 117 -13.82 8.07 6.49
C ALA A 117 -14.69 9.10 7.24
N CYS A 118 -15.11 8.80 8.47
CA CYS A 118 -15.85 9.74 9.31
C CYS A 118 -15.02 10.96 9.69
N ALA A 119 -13.73 10.80 10.01
CA ALA A 119 -12.85 11.91 10.35
C ALA A 119 -12.59 12.83 9.15
N THR A 120 -12.34 12.26 7.98
CA THR A 120 -12.13 13.02 6.73
C THR A 120 -13.40 13.74 6.28
N LEU A 121 -14.56 13.06 6.32
CA LEU A 121 -15.85 13.70 6.02
C LEU A 121 -16.23 14.75 7.06
N GLY A 122 -15.99 14.47 8.34
CA GLY A 122 -16.22 15.37 9.45
C GLY A 122 -15.42 16.65 9.24
N THR A 123 -14.08 16.55 9.17
CA THR A 123 -13.20 17.70 8.96
C THR A 123 -13.53 18.48 7.68
N TRP A 124 -13.82 17.80 6.57
CA TRP A 124 -14.24 18.46 5.33
C TRP A 124 -15.57 19.22 5.50
N ARG A 125 -16.54 18.62 6.18
CA ARG A 125 -17.83 19.26 6.47
C ARG A 125 -17.63 20.45 7.40
N THR A 126 -16.84 20.33 8.47
CA THR A 126 -16.57 21.44 9.41
C THR A 126 -15.84 22.59 8.74
N LEU A 127 -14.87 22.30 7.86
CA LEU A 127 -14.17 23.33 7.08
C LEU A 127 -15.09 24.03 6.08
N ARG A 128 -16.07 23.31 5.51
CA ARG A 128 -17.07 23.88 4.62
C ARG A 128 -18.09 24.77 5.35
N PHE A 129 -18.44 24.44 6.59
CA PHE A 129 -19.36 25.23 7.43
C PHE A 129 -18.70 26.42 8.14
N ARG A 130 -17.38 26.38 8.39
CA ARG A 130 -16.62 27.50 8.99
C ARG A 130 -16.47 28.74 8.08
N ARG A 131 -16.98 28.71 6.84
CA ARG A 131 -17.10 29.90 5.97
C ARG A 131 -18.44 30.63 6.12
N ARG A 132 -19.21 30.39 7.18
CA ARG A 132 -20.24 31.33 7.62
C ARG A 132 -19.65 32.15 8.76
N THR A 133 -19.28 33.39 8.44
CA THR A 133 -19.04 34.44 9.41
C THR A 133 -20.29 34.48 10.31
N GLU A 134 -20.19 34.01 11.56
CA GLU A 134 -21.27 34.15 12.54
C GLU A 134 -21.49 35.65 12.76
N SER A 135 -22.56 36.19 12.17
CA SER A 135 -23.13 37.45 12.58
C SER A 135 -23.58 37.30 14.04
N TRP A 136 -23.22 38.27 14.88
CA TRP A 136 -23.36 38.27 16.34
C TRP A 136 -24.81 38.03 16.86
N PHE A 137 -25.81 38.03 15.99
CA PHE A 137 -27.18 37.64 16.30
C PHE A 137 -27.73 36.58 15.33
N PRO A 138 -28.31 35.48 15.84
CA PRO A 138 -28.95 34.47 15.00
C PRO A 138 -30.27 35.02 14.43
N GLY A 139 -30.33 35.22 13.12
CA GLY A 139 -31.57 35.51 12.39
C GLY A 139 -31.79 36.95 11.93
N SER A 140 -30.90 37.90 12.22
CA SER A 140 -30.98 39.28 11.68
C SER A 140 -30.09 39.44 10.45
N ASP A 141 -30.67 39.87 9.33
CA ASP A 141 -29.93 40.26 8.13
C ASP A 141 -28.97 41.42 8.46
N GLU A 142 -27.74 41.42 7.95
CA GLU A 142 -26.71 42.42 8.29
C GLU A 142 -27.20 43.85 8.02
N ARG A 143 -28.05 43.99 6.99
CA ARG A 143 -28.78 45.21 6.64
C ARG A 143 -29.64 45.73 7.81
N GLN A 144 -30.41 44.85 8.44
CA GLN A 144 -31.34 45.22 9.52
C GLN A 144 -30.58 45.71 10.77
N VAL A 145 -29.43 45.10 11.06
CA VAL A 145 -28.58 45.53 12.18
C VAL A 145 -27.99 46.92 11.92
N ILE A 146 -27.58 47.20 10.69
CA ILE A 146 -27.05 48.52 10.32
C ILE A 146 -28.16 49.58 10.39
N GLU A 147 -29.37 49.26 9.92
CA GLU A 147 -30.54 50.16 10.01
C GLU A 147 -30.90 50.49 11.47
N ASP A 148 -30.86 49.50 12.37
CA ASP A 148 -31.10 49.69 13.80
C ASP A 148 -30.01 50.57 14.45
N LEU A 149 -28.74 50.35 14.10
CA LEU A 149 -27.62 51.18 14.57
C LEU A 149 -27.71 52.63 14.08
N ILE A 150 -28.20 52.87 12.87
CA ILE A 150 -28.44 54.23 12.36
C ILE A 150 -29.57 54.90 13.16
N THR A 151 -30.62 54.14 13.48
CA THR A 151 -31.77 54.64 14.24
C THR A 151 -31.35 55.05 15.66
N GLU A 152 -30.60 54.19 16.35
CA GLU A 152 -30.01 54.48 17.66
C GLU A 152 -29.06 55.69 17.61
N LEU A 153 -28.25 55.81 16.56
CA LEU A 153 -27.33 56.94 16.39
C LEU A 153 -28.09 58.28 16.24
N ASN A 154 -29.24 58.27 15.56
CA ASN A 154 -30.10 59.45 15.42
C ASN A 154 -30.73 59.85 16.77
N ILE A 155 -31.24 58.88 17.53
CA ILE A 155 -31.80 59.10 18.87
C ILE A 155 -30.75 59.76 19.78
N ARG A 156 -29.51 59.28 19.73
CA ARG A 156 -28.40 59.82 20.54
C ARG A 156 -28.03 61.26 20.18
N LEU A 157 -28.16 61.66 18.92
CA LEU A 157 -27.97 63.05 18.51
C LEU A 157 -29.10 63.94 19.03
N GLU A 158 -30.34 63.43 18.98
CA GLU A 158 -31.52 64.13 19.47
C GLU A 158 -31.49 64.34 20.98
N ASP A 159 -31.00 63.35 21.73
CA ASP A 159 -30.76 63.43 23.18
C ASP A 159 -29.50 64.25 23.56
N GLY A 160 -28.78 64.81 22.56
CA GLY A 160 -27.59 65.63 22.77
C GLY A 160 -26.35 64.88 23.29
N SER A 161 -26.43 63.55 23.41
CA SER A 161 -25.36 62.68 23.92
C SER A 161 -24.14 62.59 22.99
N ILE A 162 -24.29 62.99 21.72
CA ILE A 162 -23.22 63.04 20.73
C ILE A 162 -23.22 64.37 19.97
N THR A 163 -22.04 64.82 19.54
CA THR A 163 -21.90 66.02 18.73
C THR A 163 -22.27 65.75 17.27
N MET A 164 -22.78 66.78 16.58
CA MET A 164 -23.18 66.69 15.17
C MET A 164 -22.04 66.22 14.24
N GLN A 165 -20.79 66.57 14.55
CA GLN A 165 -19.63 66.11 13.79
C GLN A 165 -19.39 64.60 13.94
N GLU A 166 -19.54 64.07 15.16
CA GLU A 166 -19.36 62.64 15.44
C GLU A 166 -20.50 61.82 14.83
N HIS A 167 -21.74 62.33 14.89
CA HIS A 167 -22.89 61.72 14.22
C HIS A 167 -22.64 61.58 12.72
N ARG A 168 -22.25 62.66 12.03
CA ARG A 168 -21.99 62.64 10.58
C ARG A 168 -20.90 61.64 10.18
N ARG A 169 -19.82 61.56 10.96
CA ARG A 169 -18.69 60.65 10.68
C ARG A 169 -19.13 59.18 10.80
N ARG A 170 -19.89 58.85 11.84
CA ARG A 170 -20.39 57.48 12.06
C ARG A 170 -21.47 57.10 11.07
N LEU A 171 -22.36 58.03 10.73
CA LEU A 171 -23.41 57.81 9.73
C LEU A 171 -22.82 57.54 8.34
N ASP A 172 -21.81 58.30 7.91
CA ASP A 172 -21.12 58.06 6.62
C ASP A 172 -20.44 56.68 6.58
N THR A 173 -19.92 56.21 7.71
CA THR A 173 -19.31 54.87 7.79
C THR A 173 -20.36 53.76 7.68
N LEU A 174 -21.51 53.93 8.35
CA LEU A 174 -22.61 52.95 8.33
C LEU A 174 -23.34 52.94 6.98
N SER A 175 -23.57 54.11 6.36
CA SER A 175 -24.24 54.21 5.06
C SER A 175 -23.41 53.60 3.93
N ARG A 176 -22.08 53.78 3.94
CA ARG A 176 -21.19 53.11 2.98
C ARG A 176 -21.21 51.60 3.10
N ARG A 177 -21.32 51.07 4.32
CA ARG A 177 -21.45 49.62 4.56
C ARG A 177 -22.81 49.10 4.12
N LEU A 178 -23.87 49.84 4.39
CA LEU A 178 -25.22 49.51 3.94
C LEU A 178 -25.31 49.43 2.41
N GLY A 179 -24.73 50.41 1.70
CA GLY A 179 -24.71 50.44 0.23
C GLY A 179 -23.79 49.40 -0.42
N ALA A 180 -22.89 48.78 0.33
CA ALA A 180 -22.03 47.70 -0.16
C ALA A 180 -22.68 46.31 -0.02
N LEU A 181 -23.82 46.20 0.68
CA LEU A 181 -24.58 44.97 0.81
C LEU A 181 -25.54 44.82 -0.40
N PRO A 182 -25.64 43.62 -1.01
CA PRO A 182 -26.52 43.41 -2.15
C PRO A 182 -28.00 43.57 -1.74
N GLU A 183 -28.75 44.35 -2.52
CA GLU A 183 -30.21 44.42 -2.37
C GLU A 183 -30.84 43.06 -2.68
N ARG A 184 -31.89 42.73 -1.94
CA ARG A 184 -32.60 41.46 -2.09
C ARG A 184 -33.66 41.54 -3.18
#